data_AF-A0A1F7BQQ0-F1
#
_entry.id   AF-A0A1F7BQQ0-F1
#
_cell.length_a   1.000
_cell.length_b   1.000
_cell.length_c   1.000
_cell.angle_alpha   90.00
_cell.angle_beta   90.00
_cell.angle_gamma   90.00
#
_symmetry.space_group_name_H-M   'P 1'
#
loop_
_entity.id
_entity.type
_entity.pdbx_description
1 polymer ?
#
loop_
_entity_poly.entity_id
_entity_poly.type
_entity_poly.pdbx_seq_one_letter_code
_entity_poly.pdbx_strand_id
1 'polypeptide(L)'
;MADVPQTLLAPPVHDPKDVEENKDLAALSYAWVMSVFLLIAKRKSPFVHFHAKQGTVLFVLSLIVLMIPYANRVLELFVFAFMVWGFLAAAQGHWTELPFVGPLSRGKFRLRGSWKQTVAAIVNCKNWIRDLWSKPDTPSRPDEVPPTPHALPPTP
;
A
#
# COMPACT_ATOMS: atom_id res chain seq x y z
N MET A 1 -30.50 2.77 29.25
CA MET A 1 -29.14 2.95 28.73
C MET A 1 -29.27 2.75 27.22
N ALA A 2 -29.00 3.78 26.40
CA ALA A 2 -29.20 3.68 24.96
C ALA A 2 -28.22 2.65 24.37
N ASP A 3 -28.74 1.63 23.70
CA ASP A 3 -27.95 0.70 22.91
C ASP A 3 -27.27 1.48 21.77
N VAL A 4 -25.98 1.78 21.98
CA VAL A 4 -25.14 2.35 20.93
C VAL A 4 -25.06 1.30 19.82
N PRO A 5 -25.47 1.61 18.57
CA PRO A 5 -25.42 0.65 17.47
C PRO A 5 -24.01 0.05 17.35
N GLN A 6 -23.90 -1.29 17.41
CA GLN A 6 -22.61 -2.00 17.32
C GLN A 6 -21.84 -1.71 16.02
N THR A 7 -22.47 -1.05 15.04
CA THR A 7 -21.82 -0.50 13.85
C THR A 7 -20.76 0.58 14.16
N LEU A 8 -20.78 1.19 15.34
CA LEU A 8 -19.78 2.18 15.79
C LEU A 8 -18.49 1.56 16.37
N LEU A 9 -18.45 0.23 16.58
CA LEU A 9 -17.33 -0.47 17.22
C LEU A 9 -16.62 -1.47 16.30
N ALA A 10 -17.09 -1.65 15.07
CA ALA A 10 -16.36 -2.46 14.10
C ALA A 10 -15.06 -1.72 13.71
N PRO A 11 -13.88 -2.38 13.70
CA PRO A 11 -12.70 -1.80 13.08
C PRO A 11 -13.05 -1.40 11.65
N PRO A 12 -12.45 -0.33 11.07
CA PRO A 12 -12.78 0.10 9.72
C PRO A 12 -12.70 -1.11 8.79
N VAL A 13 -13.87 -1.59 8.35
CA VAL A 13 -13.97 -2.73 7.46
C VAL A 13 -13.19 -2.33 6.22
N HIS A 14 -12.18 -3.12 5.87
CA HIS A 14 -11.41 -2.92 4.65
C HIS A 14 -12.35 -3.20 3.48
N ASP A 15 -13.09 -2.17 3.06
CA ASP A 15 -14.04 -2.24 1.97
C ASP A 15 -13.27 -2.34 0.64
N PRO A 16 -13.39 -3.45 -0.11
CA PRO A 16 -12.74 -3.59 -1.41
C PRO A 16 -13.11 -2.47 -2.38
N LYS A 17 -14.33 -1.91 -2.26
CA LYS A 17 -14.79 -0.83 -3.11
C LYS A 17 -14.06 0.49 -2.85
N ASP A 18 -13.79 0.82 -1.58
CA ASP A 18 -12.98 2.00 -1.21
C ASP A 18 -11.57 1.91 -1.80
N VAL A 19 -10.99 0.71 -1.79
CA VAL A 19 -9.67 0.44 -2.36
C VAL A 19 -9.67 0.63 -3.88
N GLU A 20 -10.62 0.01 -4.58
CA GLU A 20 -10.67 0.07 -6.04
C GLU A 20 -10.86 1.50 -6.55
N GLU A 21 -11.77 2.26 -5.92
CA GLU A 21 -12.10 3.63 -6.32
C GLU A 21 -11.00 4.65 -5.96
N ASN A 22 -10.19 4.40 -4.92
CA ASN A 22 -9.30 5.42 -4.38
C ASN A 22 -7.80 5.04 -4.33
N LYS A 23 -7.39 3.88 -4.86
CA LYS A 23 -5.97 3.46 -4.88
C LYS A 23 -5.01 4.45 -5.52
N ASP A 24 -5.43 5.12 -6.59
CA ASP A 24 -4.58 6.11 -7.26
C ASP A 24 -4.35 7.34 -6.37
N LEU A 25 -5.39 7.75 -5.63
CA LEU A 25 -5.28 8.82 -4.65
C LEU A 25 -4.45 8.38 -3.44
N ALA A 26 -4.62 7.15 -2.98
CA ALA A 26 -3.81 6.60 -1.91
C ALA A 26 -2.31 6.55 -2.31
N ALA A 27 -2.00 6.17 -3.55
CA ALA A 27 -0.64 6.21 -4.09
C ALA A 27 -0.11 7.64 -4.21
N LEU A 28 -0.93 8.58 -4.73
CA LEU A 28 -0.59 9.99 -4.82
C LEU A 28 -0.29 10.62 -3.45
N SER A 29 -0.84 10.07 -2.36
CA SER A 29 -0.54 10.52 -1.00
C SER A 29 0.92 10.30 -0.58
N TYR A 30 1.71 9.52 -1.33
CA TYR A 30 3.16 9.43 -1.14
C TYR A 30 3.94 10.48 -1.94
N ALA A 31 3.29 11.33 -2.74
CA ALA A 31 3.94 12.44 -3.44
C ALA A 31 4.10 13.67 -2.54
N TRP A 32 5.07 13.60 -1.62
CA TRP A 32 5.53 14.73 -0.80
C TRP A 32 4.40 15.52 -0.13
N VAL A 33 4.20 16.79 -0.47
CA VAL A 33 3.16 17.66 0.12
C VAL A 33 1.72 17.18 -0.15
N MET A 34 1.49 16.37 -1.19
CA MET A 34 0.18 15.79 -1.47
C MET A 34 -0.31 14.88 -0.35
N SER A 35 0.61 14.32 0.45
CA SER A 35 0.26 13.55 1.63
C SER A 35 -0.65 14.31 2.59
N VAL A 36 -0.30 15.55 2.93
CA VAL A 36 -1.06 16.40 3.86
C VAL A 36 -2.37 16.84 3.22
N PHE A 37 -2.33 17.21 1.94
CA PHE A 37 -3.52 17.61 1.21
C PHE A 37 -4.56 16.48 1.18
N LEU A 38 -4.18 15.27 0.81
CA LEU A 38 -5.10 14.13 0.76
C LEU A 38 -5.53 13.65 2.15
N LEU A 39 -4.67 13.78 3.16
CA LEU A 39 -5.04 13.50 4.55
C LEU A 39 -6.23 14.37 5.00
N ILE A 40 -6.25 15.64 4.58
CA ILE A 40 -7.32 16.58 4.92
C ILE A 40 -8.52 16.44 3.99
N ALA A 41 -8.30 16.28 2.68
CA ALA A 41 -9.34 16.26 1.66
C ALA A 41 -10.13 14.95 1.61
N LYS A 42 -9.50 13.80 1.87
CA LYS A 42 -10.08 12.47 1.68
C LYS A 42 -10.35 11.72 2.99
N ARG A 43 -10.86 12.43 4.01
CA ARG A 43 -11.20 11.84 5.33
C ARG A 43 -12.26 10.74 5.31
N LYS A 44 -13.07 10.68 4.24
CA LYS A 44 -14.14 9.69 4.09
C LYS A 44 -13.65 8.33 3.57
N SER A 45 -12.43 8.26 3.02
CA SER A 45 -11.83 7.02 2.54
C SER A 45 -10.84 6.51 3.58
N PRO A 46 -11.17 5.43 4.31
CA PRO A 46 -10.23 4.78 5.22
C PRO A 46 -8.90 4.44 4.52
N PHE A 47 -8.93 3.98 3.27
CA PHE A 47 -7.74 3.57 2.53
C PHE A 47 -6.82 4.74 2.21
N VAL A 48 -7.35 5.81 1.62
CA VAL A 48 -6.56 7.02 1.33
C VAL A 48 -6.02 7.62 2.61
N HIS A 49 -6.84 7.70 3.65
CA HIS A 49 -6.45 8.29 4.92
C HIS A 49 -5.34 7.48 5.62
N PHE A 50 -5.34 6.15 5.49
CA PHE A 50 -4.27 5.29 5.99
C PHE A 50 -2.93 5.56 5.29
N HIS A 51 -2.91 5.59 3.96
CA HIS A 51 -1.70 5.87 3.20
C HIS A 51 -1.24 7.32 3.35
N ALA A 52 -2.18 8.28 3.38
CA ALA A 52 -1.88 9.70 3.54
C ALA A 52 -1.25 10.01 4.90
N LYS A 53 -1.69 9.35 5.99
CA LYS A 53 -1.02 9.47 7.30
C LYS A 53 0.44 9.04 7.24
N GLN A 54 0.73 7.91 6.59
CA GLN A 54 2.09 7.42 6.44
C GLN A 54 2.92 8.35 5.54
N GLY A 55 2.34 8.81 4.42
CA GLY A 55 2.95 9.81 3.54
C GLY A 55 3.27 11.11 4.27
N THR A 56 2.39 11.59 5.16
CA THR A 56 2.62 12.81 5.94
C THR A 56 3.76 12.64 6.93
N VAL A 57 3.87 11.48 7.58
CA VAL A 57 5.01 11.17 8.45
C VAL A 57 6.31 11.18 7.66
N LEU A 58 6.34 10.56 6.46
CA LEU A 58 7.51 10.57 5.58
C LEU A 58 7.86 11.97 5.08
N PHE A 59 6.85 12.80 4.77
CA PHE A 59 7.04 14.20 4.41
C PHE A 59 7.66 15.01 5.56
N VAL A 60 7.15 14.89 6.78
CA VAL A 60 7.73 15.58 7.94
C VAL A 60 9.16 15.09 8.20
N LEU A 61 9.39 13.77 8.09
CA LEU A 61 10.72 13.21 8.22
C LEU A 61 11.67 13.77 7.15
N SER A 62 11.25 13.89 5.90
CA SER A 62 12.11 14.45 4.84
C SER A 62 12.53 15.89 5.12
N LEU A 63 11.65 16.72 5.70
CA LEU A 63 12.00 18.08 6.12
C LEU A 63 13.03 18.09 7.26
N ILE A 64 12.88 17.20 8.25
CA ILE A 64 13.85 17.07 9.36
C ILE A 64 15.22 16.63 8.83
N VAL A 65 15.24 15.66 7.92
CA VAL A 65 16.46 15.13 7.30
C VAL A 65 17.19 16.22 6.50
N LEU A 66 16.46 17.07 5.79
CA LEU A 66 17.03 18.17 5.00
C LEU A 66 17.84 19.16 5.87
N MET A 67 17.46 19.32 7.15
CA MET A 67 18.15 20.21 8.10
C MET A 67 19.47 19.64 8.64
N ILE A 68 19.78 18.36 8.40
CA ILE A 68 21.00 17.71 8.90
C ILE A 68 22.11 17.84 7.84
N PRO A 69 23.14 18.69 8.05
CA PRO A 69 24.22 18.83 7.09
C PRO A 69 25.06 17.54 7.00
N TYR A 70 25.56 17.24 5.80
CA TYR A 70 26.44 16.10 5.47
C TYR A 70 25.86 14.67 5.62
N ALA A 71 24.96 14.41 6.57
CA ALA A 71 24.32 13.09 6.76
C ALA A 71 22.98 12.91 6.00
N ASN A 72 22.45 13.98 5.40
CA ASN A 72 21.16 13.96 4.71
C ASN A 72 21.09 12.99 3.53
N ARG A 73 22.16 12.79 2.75
CA ARG A 73 22.12 12.03 1.49
C ARG A 73 21.68 10.57 1.67
N VAL A 74 22.26 9.87 2.64
CA VAL A 74 21.92 8.46 2.90
C VAL A 74 20.54 8.35 3.53
N LEU A 75 20.21 9.24 4.46
CA LEU A 75 18.95 9.23 5.17
C LEU A 75 17.76 9.59 4.26
N GLU A 76 17.98 10.51 3.33
CA GLU A 76 17.02 10.88 2.28
C GLU A 76 16.76 9.72 1.32
N LEU A 77 17.78 8.93 0.98
CA LEU A 77 17.60 7.71 0.18
C LEU A 77 16.71 6.68 0.90
N PHE A 78 16.85 6.53 2.22
CA PHE A 78 15.98 5.65 3.01
C PHE A 78 14.53 6.16 3.04
N VAL A 79 14.33 7.47 3.22
CA VAL A 79 12.99 8.08 3.18
C VAL A 79 12.35 7.85 1.81
N PHE A 80 13.11 8.09 0.73
CA PHE A 80 12.65 7.89 -0.63
C PHE A 80 12.30 6.42 -0.91
N ALA A 81 13.10 5.47 -0.43
CA ALA A 81 12.79 4.04 -0.55
C ALA A 81 11.45 3.67 0.12
N PHE A 82 11.17 4.23 1.30
CA PHE A 82 9.86 4.04 1.95
C PHE A 82 8.71 4.72 1.21
N MET A 83 8.94 5.89 0.60
CA MET A 83 7.93 6.54 -0.26
C MET A 83 7.59 5.67 -1.47
N VAL A 84 8.59 5.11 -2.15
CA VAL A 84 8.37 4.21 -3.30
C VAL A 84 7.64 2.94 -2.88
N TRP A 85 8.03 2.31 -1.77
CA TRP A 85 7.33 1.12 -1.28
C TRP A 85 5.87 1.45 -0.94
N GLY A 86 5.63 2.52 -0.19
CA GLY A 86 4.27 2.96 0.14
C GLY A 86 3.41 3.24 -1.09
N PHE A 87 3.99 3.92 -2.08
CA PHE A 87 3.35 4.19 -3.36
C PHE A 87 2.93 2.90 -4.08
N LEU A 88 3.86 1.93 -4.23
CA LEU A 88 3.59 0.67 -4.93
C LEU A 88 2.54 -0.16 -4.19
N ALA A 89 2.61 -0.21 -2.86
CA ALA A 89 1.60 -0.90 -2.05
C ALA A 89 0.21 -0.28 -2.22
N ALA A 90 0.11 1.05 -2.17
CA ALA A 90 -1.16 1.75 -2.36
C ALA A 90 -1.73 1.54 -3.77
N ALA A 91 -0.89 1.61 -4.80
CA ALA A 91 -1.28 1.37 -6.20
C ALA A 91 -1.80 -0.06 -6.42
N GLN A 92 -1.30 -1.02 -5.64
CA GLN A 92 -1.77 -2.41 -5.64
C GLN A 92 -3.01 -2.66 -4.75
N GLY A 93 -3.48 -1.64 -4.03
CA GLY A 93 -4.60 -1.78 -3.10
C GLY A 93 -4.23 -2.44 -1.76
N HIS A 94 -2.94 -2.56 -1.45
CA HIS A 94 -2.46 -3.20 -0.24
C HIS A 94 -2.38 -2.23 0.94
N TRP A 95 -2.98 -2.62 2.07
CA TRP A 95 -2.89 -1.94 3.36
C TRP A 95 -1.54 -2.19 4.04
N THR A 96 -0.45 -1.80 3.38
CA THR A 96 0.91 -2.04 3.86
C THR A 96 1.32 -0.99 4.89
N GLU A 97 1.77 -1.45 6.05
CA GLU A 97 2.40 -0.61 7.06
C GLU A 97 3.90 -0.54 6.80
N LEU A 98 4.39 0.66 6.54
CA LEU A 98 5.82 0.89 6.41
C LEU A 98 6.49 0.72 7.78
N PRO A 99 7.63 0.02 7.85
CA PRO A 99 8.35 -0.16 9.10
C PRO A 99 8.75 1.22 9.66
N PHE A 100 8.71 1.36 10.98
CA PHE A 100 8.86 2.63 11.73
C PHE A 100 7.74 3.66 11.53
N VAL A 101 7.24 3.86 10.32
CA VAL A 101 6.24 4.88 9.97
C VAL A 101 4.82 4.49 10.43
N GLY A 102 4.44 3.22 10.26
CA GLY A 102 3.13 2.70 10.73
C GLY A 102 2.93 2.82 12.25
N PRO A 103 3.88 2.37 13.09
CA PRO A 103 3.80 2.57 14.53
C PRO A 103 3.80 4.05 14.95
N LEU A 104 4.57 4.90 14.25
CA LEU A 104 4.67 6.33 14.55
C LEU A 104 3.37 7.07 14.19
N SER A 105 2.73 6.74 13.06
CA SER A 105 1.45 7.32 12.65
C SER A 105 0.27 6.96 13.57
N ARG A 106 0.40 5.88 14.33
CA ARG A 106 -0.56 5.47 15.38
C ARG A 106 -0.19 5.94 16.80
N GLY A 107 0.91 6.68 16.97
CA GLY A 107 1.38 7.15 18.27
C GLY A 107 1.99 6.07 19.17
N LYS A 108 2.37 4.90 18.63
CA LYS A 108 2.91 3.75 19.37
C LYS A 108 4.41 3.55 19.08
N PHE A 109 5.22 4.60 19.25
CA PHE A 109 6.67 4.48 19.00
C PHE A 109 7.37 3.71 20.13
N ARG A 110 8.04 2.59 19.80
CA ARG A 110 8.82 1.79 20.77
C ARG A 110 10.17 1.36 20.16
N LEU A 111 11.23 2.09 20.52
CA LEU A 111 12.59 1.97 19.96
C LEU A 111 13.11 0.52 19.85
N ARG A 112 12.94 -0.31 20.90
CA ARG A 112 13.39 -1.72 20.92
C ARG A 112 12.52 -2.67 20.09
N GLY A 113 11.25 -2.31 19.85
CA GLY A 113 10.33 -3.11 19.01
C GLY A 113 10.52 -2.83 17.52
N SER A 114 10.92 -1.61 17.18
CA SER A 114 11.14 -1.18 15.81
C SER A 114 12.25 -1.96 15.09
N TRP A 115 13.35 -2.31 15.78
CA TRP A 115 14.43 -3.13 15.19
C TRP A 115 13.94 -4.49 14.69
N LYS A 116 13.10 -5.19 15.47
CA LYS A 116 12.51 -6.46 15.05
C LYS A 116 11.57 -6.28 13.85
N GLN A 117 10.82 -5.18 13.81
CA GLN A 117 9.96 -4.84 12.66
C GLN A 117 10.76 -4.52 11.40
N THR A 118 11.92 -3.87 11.51
CA THR A 118 12.80 -3.61 10.36
C THR A 118 13.32 -4.90 9.75
N VAL A 119 13.83 -5.80 10.59
CA VAL A 119 14.34 -7.10 10.12
C VAL A 119 13.20 -7.91 9.50
N ALA A 120 12.03 -7.95 10.15
CA ALA A 120 10.86 -8.63 9.59
C ALA A 120 10.38 -8.00 8.28
N ALA A 121 10.39 -6.67 8.17
CA ALA A 121 10.02 -5.97 6.95
C ALA A 121 11.01 -6.25 5.81
N ILE A 122 12.33 -6.32 6.08
CA ILE A 122 13.33 -6.70 5.07
C ILE A 122 13.09 -8.14 4.59
N VAL A 123 12.84 -9.07 5.50
CA VAL A 123 12.53 -10.47 5.16
C VAL A 123 11.23 -10.58 4.37
N ASN A 124 10.19 -9.86 4.77
CA ASN A 124 8.91 -9.84 4.07
C ASN A 124 8.99 -9.11 2.73
N CYS A 125 9.85 -8.09 2.60
CA CYS A 125 10.11 -7.38 1.35
C CYS A 125 10.67 -8.32 0.29
N LYS A 126 11.58 -9.24 0.66
CA LYS A 126 12.06 -10.28 -0.25
C LYS A 126 10.92 -11.13 -0.82
N ASN A 127 9.95 -11.50 0.01
CA ASN A 127 8.80 -12.29 -0.42
C ASN A 127 7.85 -11.45 -1.30
N TRP A 128 7.59 -10.19 -0.92
CA TRP A 128 6.77 -9.28 -1.72
C TRP A 128 7.41 -8.96 -3.09
N ILE A 129 8.73 -8.77 -3.18
CA ILE A 129 9.44 -8.56 -4.47
C ILE A 129 9.32 -9.81 -5.34
N ARG A 130 9.41 -11.01 -4.76
CA ARG A 130 9.20 -12.27 -5.49
C ARG A 130 7.77 -12.33 -6.05
N ASP A 131 6.78 -11.92 -5.26
CA ASP A 131 5.38 -11.88 -5.69
C ASP A 131 5.16 -10.80 -6.76
N LEU A 132 5.86 -9.66 -6.67
CA LEU A 132 5.86 -8.58 -7.68
C LEU A 132 6.34 -9.06 -9.06
N TRP A 133 7.33 -9.97 -9.08
CA TRP A 133 7.90 -10.52 -10.31
C TRP A 133 7.23 -11.82 -10.76
N SER A 134 6.28 -12.33 -9.97
CA SER A 134 5.44 -13.45 -10.38
C SER A 134 4.44 -12.95 -11.41
N LYS A 135 4.43 -13.54 -12.61
CA LYS A 135 3.51 -13.13 -13.68
C LYS A 135 2.07 -13.29 -13.18
N PRO A 136 1.16 -12.34 -13.45
CA PRO A 136 -0.26 -12.58 -13.23
C PRO A 136 -0.68 -13.79 -14.05
N ASP A 137 -1.41 -14.72 -13.45
CA ASP A 137 -2.00 -15.84 -14.18
C ASP A 137 -2.86 -15.26 -15.29
N THR A 138 -2.46 -15.51 -16.55
CA THR A 138 -3.27 -15.18 -17.72
C THR A 138 -4.64 -15.84 -17.50
N PRO A 139 -5.76 -15.09 -17.44
CA PRO A 139 -7.07 -15.70 -17.40
C PRO A 139 -7.17 -16.62 -18.61
N SER A 140 -7.43 -17.91 -18.38
CA SER A 140 -7.73 -18.85 -19.46
C SER A 140 -8.85 -18.23 -20.29
N ARG A 141 -8.50 -17.87 -21.53
CA ARG A 141 -9.35 -17.14 -22.44
C ARG A 141 -10.70 -17.85 -22.54
N PRO A 142 -11.86 -17.18 -22.41
CA PRO A 142 -13.18 -17.83 -22.50
C PRO A 142 -13.50 -18.49 -23.85
N ASP A 143 -12.57 -18.51 -24.81
CA ASP A 143 -12.86 -18.80 -26.22
C ASP A 143 -12.11 -20.02 -26.78
N GLU A 144 -11.44 -20.83 -25.96
CA GLU A 144 -10.94 -22.12 -26.46
C GLU A 144 -12.10 -23.12 -26.49
N VAL A 145 -13.03 -22.89 -27.42
CA VAL A 145 -13.98 -23.91 -27.86
C VAL A 145 -13.14 -25.07 -28.37
N PRO A 146 -13.27 -26.30 -27.82
CA PRO A 146 -12.52 -27.44 -28.30
C PRO A 146 -12.76 -27.58 -29.80
N PRO A 147 -11.72 -27.91 -30.60
CA PRO A 147 -11.88 -27.99 -32.06
C PRO A 147 -13.04 -28.93 -32.38
N THR A 148 -14.04 -28.42 -33.08
CA THR A 148 -15.15 -29.21 -33.57
C THR A 148 -14.57 -30.35 -34.41
N PRO A 149 -14.96 -31.61 -34.18
CA PRO A 149 -14.52 -32.71 -35.03
C PRO A 149 -14.93 -32.40 -36.46
N HIS A 150 -13.95 -32.11 -37.32
CA HIS A 150 -14.19 -31.94 -38.74
C HIS A 150 -14.82 -33.24 -39.25
N ALA A 151 -16.09 -33.17 -39.65
CA ALA A 151 -16.77 -34.30 -40.26
C ALA A 151 -15.96 -34.73 -41.49
N LEU A 152 -15.55 -36.00 -41.52
CA LEU A 152 -14.86 -36.58 -42.66
C LEU A 152 -15.75 -36.45 -43.92
N PRO A 153 -15.18 -36.07 -45.07
CA PRO A 153 -15.95 -36.02 -46.30
C PRO A 153 -16.45 -37.42 -46.66
N PRO A 154 -17.66 -37.57 -47.24
CA PRO A 154 -18.14 -38.87 -47.68
C PRO A 154 -17.20 -39.43 -48.74
N THR A 155 -16.72 -40.64 -48.51
CA THR A 155 -15.93 -41.41 -49.48
C THR A 155 -16.78 -41.72 -50.72
N PRO A 156 -16.20 -41.67 -51.93
CA PRO A 156 -16.91 -41.93 -53.18
C PRO A 156 -17.34 -43.39 -53.33
#